data_AF-A0A8E2QFN7-F1
#
_entry.id   AF-A0A8E2QFN7-F1
#
_cell.length_a   1.000
_cell.length_b   1.000
_cell.length_c   1.000
_cell.angle_alpha   90.00
_cell.angle_beta   90.00
_cell.angle_gamma   90.00
#
_symmetry.space_group_name_H-M   'P 1'
#
loop_
_entity.id
_entity.type
_entity.pdbx_description
1 polymer ?
#
loop_
_entity_poly.entity_id
_entity_poly.type
_entity_poly.pdbx_seq_one_letter_code
_entity_poly.pdbx_strand_id
1 'polypeptide(L)'
;MEVLLQAWGREVVDPALDVAIASPLGRLGDDAPGGVGGHRCLSLVECAVAISRASQAVTMALDGLAKDAPLGLGSRGRVLQRLAHVRYCQGPQAVAVAAQCARLGISMRTYRTQVDELHAELMAEWPVALARLQAAERGTDAHAAAVKRARVARDAARAARAAERRREGERKAAARAVKAAAKGAA
;
A
#
# COMPACT_ATOMS: atom_id res chain seq x y z
N MET A 1 15.69 4.96 -5.36
CA MET A 1 14.73 4.64 -6.44
C MET A 1 14.56 3.13 -6.62
N GLU A 2 15.64 2.35 -6.77
CA GLU A 2 15.58 0.89 -6.97
C GLU A 2 14.59 0.13 -6.06
N VAL A 3 14.68 0.32 -4.73
CA VAL A 3 13.79 -0.36 -3.76
C VAL A 3 12.32 -0.01 -3.98
N LEU A 4 12.03 1.25 -4.30
CA LEU A 4 10.67 1.73 -4.57
C LEU A 4 10.11 1.07 -5.84
N LEU A 5 10.91 0.98 -6.90
CA LEU A 5 10.50 0.33 -8.15
C LEU A 5 10.33 -1.18 -7.99
N GLN A 6 11.15 -1.84 -7.16
CA GLN A 6 10.96 -3.25 -6.82
C GLN A 6 9.66 -3.49 -6.07
N ALA A 7 9.29 -2.61 -5.12
CA ALA A 7 8.02 -2.69 -4.40
C ALA A 7 6.83 -2.44 -5.35
N TRP A 8 6.92 -1.41 -6.18
CA TRP A 8 5.93 -1.11 -7.22
C TRP A 8 5.72 -2.28 -8.18
N GLY A 9 6.80 -2.84 -8.72
CA GLY A 9 6.72 -3.97 -9.65
C GLY A 9 6.09 -5.21 -9.04
N ARG A 10 6.32 -5.46 -7.74
CA ARG A 10 5.63 -6.53 -7.00
C ARG A 10 4.14 -6.26 -6.88
N GLU A 11 3.74 -5.06 -6.48
CA GLU A 11 2.31 -4.71 -6.36
C GLU A 11 1.57 -4.71 -7.70
N VAL A 12 2.27 -4.44 -8.82
CA VAL A 12 1.70 -4.54 -10.17
C VAL A 12 1.47 -6.00 -10.58
N VAL A 13 2.40 -6.90 -10.24
CA VAL A 13 2.34 -8.32 -10.63
C VAL A 13 1.43 -9.13 -9.70
N ASP A 14 1.51 -8.87 -8.40
CA ASP A 14 0.78 -9.56 -7.34
C ASP A 14 0.09 -8.53 -6.43
N PRO A 15 -1.00 -7.90 -6.91
CA PRO A 15 -1.73 -6.90 -6.15
C PRO A 15 -2.44 -7.52 -4.96
N ALA A 16 -2.39 -6.84 -3.80
CA ALA A 16 -3.24 -7.19 -2.68
C ALA A 16 -4.71 -6.97 -3.05
N LEU A 17 -5.58 -7.93 -2.72
CA LEU A 17 -7.01 -7.83 -2.91
C LEU A 17 -7.67 -7.40 -1.60
N ASP A 18 -8.36 -6.26 -1.61
CA ASP A 18 -9.29 -5.87 -0.56
C ASP A 18 -10.67 -6.44 -0.89
N VAL A 19 -11.09 -7.39 -0.06
CA VAL A 19 -12.36 -8.10 -0.20
C VAL A 19 -13.34 -7.54 0.83
N ALA A 20 -14.31 -6.73 0.39
CA ALA A 20 -15.40 -6.31 1.26
C ALA A 20 -16.52 -7.37 1.24
N ILE A 21 -16.49 -8.31 2.18
CA ILE A 21 -17.62 -9.25 2.35
C ILE A 21 -18.66 -8.56 3.22
N ALA A 22 -19.79 -8.15 2.61
CA ALA A 22 -20.97 -7.75 3.38
C ALA A 22 -21.44 -8.94 4.22
N SER A 23 -21.59 -8.74 5.53
CA SER A 23 -22.06 -9.80 6.43
C SER A 23 -23.45 -10.30 5.99
N PRO A 24 -23.66 -11.61 5.85
CA PRO A 24 -24.96 -12.17 5.48
C PRO A 24 -26.03 -11.99 6.57
N LEU A 25 -25.66 -11.51 7.77
CA LEU A 25 -26.58 -11.30 8.89
C LEU A 25 -27.14 -9.86 8.97
N GLY A 26 -26.86 -9.01 7.97
CA GLY A 26 -27.22 -7.60 8.03
C GLY A 26 -26.44 -6.84 9.12
N ARG A 27 -26.67 -5.53 9.22
CA ARG A 27 -26.23 -4.76 10.39
C ARG A 27 -27.22 -5.04 11.51
N LEU A 28 -26.72 -5.53 12.65
CA LEU A 28 -27.52 -5.67 13.87
C LEU A 28 -27.99 -4.25 14.28
N GLY A 29 -29.23 -3.89 13.93
CA GLY A 29 -29.79 -2.55 14.16
C GLY A 29 -30.90 -2.09 13.20
N ASP A 30 -31.11 -2.74 12.05
CA ASP A 30 -32.21 -2.41 11.12
C ASP A 30 -33.49 -3.23 11.40
N ASP A 31 -33.80 -3.49 12.67
CA ASP A 31 -35.10 -4.07 13.07
C ASP A 31 -36.20 -2.99 13.01
N ALA A 32 -36.60 -2.62 11.78
CA ALA A 32 -37.88 -2.00 11.49
C ALA A 32 -38.75 -3.02 10.71
N PRO A 33 -39.97 -3.34 11.17
CA PRO A 33 -40.76 -4.41 10.58
C PRO A 33 -41.50 -3.90 9.34
N GLY A 34 -41.05 -4.32 8.16
CA GLY A 34 -41.78 -4.15 6.90
C GLY A 34 -41.14 -5.01 5.81
N GLY A 35 -41.87 -6.02 5.32
CA GLY A 35 -41.41 -7.00 4.32
C GLY A 35 -40.79 -6.39 3.06
N VAL A 36 -40.00 -7.10 2.26
CA VAL A 36 -40.39 -8.28 1.45
C VAL A 36 -39.16 -9.17 1.23
N GLY A 37 -39.40 -10.48 1.22
CA GLY A 37 -38.40 -11.54 1.12
C GLY A 37 -37.55 -11.57 -0.16
N GLY A 38 -36.43 -12.29 -0.04
CA GLY A 38 -35.68 -12.83 -1.17
C GLY A 38 -34.24 -12.34 -1.27
N HIS A 39 -33.41 -12.56 -0.26
CA HIS A 39 -31.96 -12.48 -0.47
C HIS A 39 -31.49 -13.77 -1.16
N ARG A 40 -31.51 -13.74 -2.50
CA ARG A 40 -30.69 -14.68 -3.28
C ARG A 40 -29.26 -14.47 -2.81
N CYS A 41 -28.65 -15.52 -2.26
CA CYS A 41 -27.23 -15.57 -1.96
C CYS A 41 -26.44 -15.39 -3.27
N LEU A 42 -26.16 -14.15 -3.63
CA LEU A 42 -25.17 -13.78 -4.62
C LEU A 42 -24.26 -12.81 -3.87
N SER A 43 -23.28 -13.33 -3.15
CA SER A 43 -22.22 -12.48 -2.63
C SER A 43 -21.53 -11.85 -3.85
N LEU A 44 -21.96 -10.64 -4.22
CA LEU A 44 -21.19 -9.76 -5.07
C LEU A 44 -20.02 -9.31 -4.21
N VAL A 45 -18.99 -10.16 -4.17
CA VAL A 45 -17.72 -9.82 -3.57
C VAL A 45 -17.11 -8.77 -4.48
N GLU A 46 -17.24 -7.51 -4.10
CA GLU A 46 -16.49 -6.43 -4.73
C GLU A 46 -15.04 -6.57 -4.25
N CYS A 47 -14.20 -7.21 -5.07
CA CYS A 47 -12.75 -7.22 -4.89
C CYS A 47 -12.19 -5.92 -5.45
N ALA A 48 -11.72 -5.03 -4.58
CA ALA A 48 -10.93 -3.88 -4.97
C ALA A 48 -9.44 -4.23 -4.89
N VAL A 49 -8.65 -3.81 -5.87
CA VAL A 49 -7.20 -3.98 -5.83
C VAL A 49 -6.60 -2.88 -4.95
N ALA A 50 -5.97 -3.29 -3.85
CA ALA A 50 -5.30 -2.40 -2.90
C ALA A 50 -3.86 -2.18 -3.36
N ILE A 51 -3.60 -1.03 -3.98
CA ILE A 51 -2.25 -0.58 -4.37
C ILE A 51 -1.77 0.44 -3.35
N SER A 52 -0.50 0.37 -2.94
CA SER A 52 0.04 1.38 -2.04
C SER A 52 0.11 2.74 -2.74
N ARG A 53 -0.07 3.82 -1.97
CA ARG A 53 0.04 5.19 -2.50
C ARG A 53 1.38 5.46 -3.17
N ALA A 54 2.45 4.85 -2.66
CA ALA A 54 3.78 5.00 -3.23
C ALA A 54 3.84 4.38 -4.63
N SER A 55 3.29 3.19 -4.82
CA SER A 55 3.18 2.51 -6.11
C SER A 55 2.27 3.25 -7.08
N GLN A 56 1.12 3.76 -6.62
CA GLN A 56 0.23 4.57 -7.46
C GLN A 56 0.93 5.86 -7.94
N ALA A 57 1.71 6.51 -7.07
CA ALA A 57 2.53 7.66 -7.45
C ALA A 57 3.63 7.31 -8.45
N VAL A 58 4.25 6.11 -8.35
CA VAL A 58 5.20 5.61 -9.36
C VAL A 58 4.51 5.42 -10.71
N THR A 59 3.33 4.79 -10.75
CA THR A 59 2.54 4.63 -11.98
C THR A 59 2.23 6.00 -12.60
N MET A 60 1.72 6.94 -11.81
CA MET A 60 1.43 8.30 -12.28
C MET A 60 2.68 9.03 -12.80
N ALA A 61 3.84 8.85 -12.16
CA ALA A 61 5.08 9.44 -12.61
C ALA A 61 5.54 8.84 -13.94
N LEU A 62 5.49 7.51 -14.09
CA LEU A 62 5.80 6.83 -15.35
C LEU A 62 4.88 7.26 -16.49
N ASP A 63 3.57 7.37 -16.23
CA ASP A 63 2.60 7.88 -17.19
C ASP A 63 2.86 9.35 -17.53
N GLY A 64 3.28 10.15 -16.54
CA GLY A 64 3.70 11.54 -16.73
C GLY A 64 4.88 11.66 -17.67
N LEU A 65 5.94 10.87 -17.45
CA LEU A 65 7.12 10.84 -18.31
C LEU A 65 6.76 10.45 -19.75
N ALA A 66 5.81 9.53 -19.95
CA ALA A 66 5.38 9.03 -21.26
C ALA A 66 4.56 10.03 -22.10
N LYS A 67 4.06 11.12 -21.49
CA LYS A 67 3.36 12.21 -22.20
C LYS A 67 4.30 12.93 -23.17
N ASP A 68 3.74 13.48 -24.24
CA ASP A 68 4.52 14.26 -25.19
C ASP A 68 4.95 15.62 -24.60
N ALA A 69 6.01 16.18 -25.17
CA ALA A 69 6.50 17.51 -24.78
C ALA A 69 5.40 18.57 -25.00
N PRO A 70 5.29 19.57 -24.11
CA PRO A 70 6.18 19.89 -22.98
C PRO A 70 5.84 19.18 -21.65
N LEU A 71 4.81 18.31 -21.64
CA LEU A 71 4.30 17.71 -20.40
C LEU A 71 5.08 16.48 -19.94
N GLY A 72 5.85 15.86 -20.85
CA GLY A 72 6.71 14.73 -20.56
C GLY A 72 7.84 14.61 -21.59
N LEU A 73 8.46 13.44 -21.63
CA LEU A 73 9.62 13.13 -22.47
C LEU A 73 9.25 12.48 -23.81
N GLY A 74 7.94 12.34 -24.10
CA GLY A 74 7.41 11.74 -25.32
C GLY A 74 7.90 10.32 -25.55
N SER A 75 8.48 10.07 -26.73
CA SER A 75 9.01 8.75 -27.11
C SER A 75 10.06 8.23 -26.13
N ARG A 76 10.91 9.11 -25.61
CA ARG A 76 11.94 8.77 -24.62
C ARG A 76 11.30 8.29 -23.31
N GLY A 77 10.28 9.00 -22.83
CA GLY A 77 9.53 8.59 -21.63
C GLY A 77 8.82 7.25 -21.80
N ARG A 78 8.24 6.99 -22.98
CA ARG A 78 7.63 5.68 -23.31
C ARG A 78 8.67 4.54 -23.29
N VAL A 79 9.90 4.81 -23.73
CA VAL A 79 11.00 3.83 -23.62
C VAL A 79 11.35 3.55 -22.16
N LEU A 80 11.48 4.58 -21.32
CA LEU A 80 11.75 4.42 -19.89
C LEU A 80 10.61 3.68 -19.17
N GLN A 81 9.36 4.00 -19.49
CA GLN A 81 8.19 3.29 -18.97
C GLN A 81 8.21 1.81 -19.34
N ARG A 82 8.50 1.48 -20.61
CA ARG A 82 8.63 0.08 -21.04
C ARG A 82 9.77 -0.63 -20.32
N LEU A 83 10.92 0.02 -20.15
CA LEU A 83 12.05 -0.51 -19.39
C LEU A 83 11.64 -0.80 -17.94
N ALA A 84 10.92 0.10 -17.27
CA ALA A 84 10.46 -0.09 -15.91
C ALA A 84 9.59 -1.35 -15.77
N HIS A 85 8.61 -1.52 -16.67
CA HIS A 85 7.76 -2.72 -16.68
C HIS A 85 8.58 -3.99 -16.93
N VAL A 86 9.49 -3.97 -17.91
CA VAL A 86 10.33 -5.14 -18.22
C VAL A 86 11.28 -5.46 -17.08
N ARG A 87 11.79 -4.48 -16.32
CA ARG A 87 12.78 -4.75 -15.27
C ARG A 87 12.12 -5.15 -13.95
N TYR A 88 11.06 -4.45 -13.55
CA TYR A 88 10.53 -4.53 -12.18
C TYR A 88 9.24 -5.34 -12.08
N CYS A 89 8.40 -5.38 -13.12
CA CYS A 89 7.16 -6.15 -13.13
C CYS A 89 7.46 -7.60 -13.58
N GLN A 90 8.29 -8.29 -12.80
CA GLN A 90 8.62 -9.69 -13.02
C GLN A 90 7.69 -10.59 -12.21
N GLY A 91 7.28 -11.69 -12.84
CA GLY A 91 6.58 -12.79 -12.15
C GLY A 91 7.43 -13.44 -11.05
N PRO A 92 6.99 -14.59 -10.52
CA PRO A 92 7.68 -15.28 -9.43
C PRO A 92 9.15 -15.62 -9.71
N GLN A 93 9.52 -15.71 -11.00
CA GLN A 93 10.87 -16.00 -11.44
C GLN A 93 11.55 -14.74 -11.98
N ALA A 94 12.68 -14.37 -11.37
CA ALA A 94 13.50 -13.27 -11.84
C ALA A 94 14.08 -13.57 -13.23
N VAL A 95 13.79 -12.71 -14.20
CA VAL A 95 14.34 -12.83 -15.57
C VAL A 95 15.75 -12.26 -15.61
N ALA A 96 16.70 -13.03 -16.15
CA ALA A 96 18.09 -12.60 -16.31
C ALA A 96 18.20 -11.32 -17.17
N VAL A 97 19.15 -10.44 -16.85
CA VAL A 97 19.33 -9.15 -17.53
C VAL A 97 19.53 -9.32 -19.05
N ALA A 98 20.25 -10.36 -19.48
CA ALA A 98 20.43 -10.65 -20.91
C ALA A 98 19.09 -10.88 -21.64
N ALA A 99 18.16 -11.59 -21.01
CA ALA A 99 16.82 -11.81 -21.55
C ALA A 99 15.96 -10.53 -21.52
N GLN A 100 16.17 -9.65 -20.53
CA GLN A 100 15.53 -8.33 -20.51
C GLN A 100 16.04 -7.45 -21.66
N CYS A 101 17.36 -7.40 -21.89
CA CYS A 101 17.96 -6.69 -23.02
C CYS A 101 17.42 -7.20 -24.36
N ALA A 102 17.29 -8.53 -24.52
CA ALA A 102 16.71 -9.14 -25.71
C ALA A 102 15.24 -8.73 -25.92
N ARG A 103 14.41 -8.76 -24.86
CA ARG A 103 13.01 -8.30 -24.91
C ARG A 103 12.89 -6.82 -25.29
N LEU A 104 13.83 -6.00 -24.83
CA LEU A 104 13.85 -4.57 -25.12
C LEU A 104 14.45 -4.25 -26.50
N GLY A 105 15.22 -5.17 -27.09
CA GLY A 105 15.91 -4.97 -28.37
C GLY A 105 17.12 -4.05 -28.25
N ILE A 106 17.81 -4.04 -27.11
CA ILE A 106 18.90 -3.09 -26.81
C ILE A 106 20.17 -3.78 -26.31
N SER A 107 21.30 -3.10 -26.45
CA SER A 107 22.58 -3.56 -25.90
C SER A 107 22.63 -3.47 -24.37
N MET A 108 23.52 -4.24 -23.74
CA MET A 108 23.76 -4.16 -22.29
C MET A 108 24.21 -2.75 -21.84
N ARG A 109 25.00 -2.06 -22.67
CA ARG A 109 25.44 -0.69 -22.40
C ARG A 109 24.25 0.27 -22.39
N THR A 110 23.42 0.21 -23.43
CA THR A 110 22.19 1.03 -23.54
C THR A 110 21.23 0.74 -22.38
N TYR A 111 21.07 -0.53 -22.03
CA TYR A 111 20.23 -0.93 -20.89
C TYR A 111 20.68 -0.27 -19.59
N ARG A 112 21.97 -0.30 -19.27
CA ARG A 112 22.51 0.35 -18.05
C ARG A 112 22.25 1.86 -18.07
N THR A 113 22.57 2.53 -19.17
CA THR A 113 22.32 3.97 -19.31
C THR A 113 20.85 4.32 -19.14
N GLN A 114 19.94 3.55 -19.73
CA GLN A 114 18.50 3.80 -19.60
C GLN A 114 17.97 3.49 -18.19
N VAL A 115 18.57 2.55 -17.45
CA VAL A 115 18.22 2.31 -16.04
C VAL A 115 18.63 3.49 -15.17
N ASP A 116 19.85 4.01 -15.35
CA ASP A 116 20.33 5.17 -14.61
C ASP A 116 19.47 6.41 -14.92
N GLU A 117 19.12 6.59 -16.19
CA GLU A 117 18.22 7.65 -16.65
C GLU A 117 16.81 7.50 -16.05
N LEU A 118 16.22 6.29 -16.10
CA LEU A 118 14.93 6.00 -15.48
C LEU A 118 14.93 6.40 -14.01
N HIS A 119 16.02 6.09 -13.27
CA HIS A 119 16.12 6.45 -11.86
C HIS A 119 16.20 7.96 -11.65
N ALA A 120 16.99 8.66 -12.46
CA ALA A 120 17.11 10.11 -12.37
C ALA A 120 15.78 10.82 -12.64
N GLU A 121 15.11 10.48 -13.75
CA GLU A 121 13.84 11.09 -14.17
C GLU A 121 12.72 10.79 -13.16
N LEU A 122 12.63 9.55 -12.66
CA LEU A 122 11.64 9.23 -11.63
C LEU A 122 11.94 9.89 -10.29
N MET A 123 13.19 10.11 -9.91
CA MET A 123 13.49 10.83 -8.67
C MET A 123 13.01 12.28 -8.73
N ALA A 124 12.96 12.88 -9.92
CA ALA A 124 12.41 14.21 -10.13
C ALA A 124 10.88 14.23 -10.15
N GLU A 125 10.23 13.31 -10.89
CA GLU A 125 8.77 13.35 -11.08
C GLU A 125 7.97 12.70 -9.94
N TRP A 126 8.53 11.70 -9.25
CA TRP A 126 7.79 10.94 -8.23
C TRP A 126 7.26 11.80 -7.07
N PRO A 127 8.04 12.74 -6.47
CA PRO A 127 7.52 13.62 -5.41
C PRO A 127 6.33 14.47 -5.88
N VAL A 128 6.37 14.93 -7.13
CA VAL A 128 5.30 15.74 -7.73
C VAL A 128 4.05 14.89 -7.94
N ALA A 129 4.20 13.68 -8.48
CA ALA A 129 3.12 12.73 -8.65
C ALA A 129 2.47 12.35 -7.30
N LEU A 130 3.29 12.10 -6.27
CA LEU A 130 2.80 11.82 -4.93
C LEU A 130 2.04 12.99 -4.32
N ALA A 131 2.55 14.22 -4.47
CA ALA A 131 1.87 15.42 -3.99
C ALA A 131 0.51 15.63 -4.69
N ARG A 132 0.45 15.38 -6.01
CA ARG A 132 -0.81 15.42 -6.78
C ARG A 132 -1.80 14.37 -6.28
N LEU A 133 -1.35 13.14 -6.04
CA LEU A 133 -2.19 12.07 -5.50
C LEU A 133 -2.75 12.46 -4.12
N GLN A 134 -1.89 12.95 -3.21
CA GLN A 134 -2.30 13.41 -1.89
C GLN A 134 -3.25 14.61 -1.94
N ALA A 135 -3.12 15.49 -2.93
CA ALA A 135 -4.03 16.61 -3.11
C ALA A 135 -5.40 16.13 -3.63
N ALA A 136 -5.42 15.21 -4.59
CA ALA A 136 -6.65 14.63 -5.14
C ALA A 136 -7.44 13.86 -4.06
N GLU A 137 -6.76 13.12 -3.20
CA GLU A 137 -7.40 12.38 -2.11
C GLU A 137 -8.03 13.31 -1.06
N ARG A 138 -7.41 14.45 -0.75
CA ARG A 138 -7.82 15.35 0.35
C ARG A 138 -9.25 15.88 0.24
N GLY A 139 -9.85 15.88 -0.96
CA GLY A 139 -11.23 16.32 -1.19
C GLY A 139 -12.28 15.21 -1.14
N THR A 140 -11.90 13.96 -0.85
CA THR A 140 -12.84 12.82 -0.92
C THR A 140 -13.36 12.40 0.45
N ASP A 141 -14.65 12.05 0.52
CA ASP A 141 -15.26 11.47 1.74
C ASP A 141 -14.54 10.18 2.17
N ALA A 142 -14.02 9.42 1.21
CA ALA A 142 -13.19 8.24 1.46
C ALA A 142 -11.90 8.58 2.21
N HIS A 143 -11.24 9.69 1.87
CA HIS A 143 -10.06 10.15 2.59
C HIS A 143 -10.41 10.63 4.00
N ALA A 144 -11.50 11.38 4.17
CA ALA A 144 -11.97 11.79 5.50
C ALA A 144 -12.27 10.56 6.39
N ALA A 145 -12.93 9.54 5.83
CA ALA A 145 -13.19 8.27 6.52
C ALA A 145 -11.91 7.50 6.84
N ALA A 146 -10.94 7.45 5.92
CA ALA A 146 -9.65 6.81 6.15
C ALA A 146 -8.83 7.51 7.24
N VAL A 147 -8.80 8.84 7.26
CA VAL A 147 -8.14 9.64 8.31
C VAL A 147 -8.79 9.39 9.67
N LYS A 148 -10.13 9.34 9.72
CA LYS A 148 -10.87 8.99 10.94
C LYS A 148 -10.51 7.59 11.42
N ARG A 149 -10.49 6.57 10.54
CA ARG A 149 -10.08 5.20 10.88
C ARG A 149 -8.65 5.14 11.40
N ALA A 150 -7.70 5.82 10.74
CA ALA A 150 -6.30 5.85 11.17
C ALA A 150 -6.13 6.50 12.54
N ARG A 151 -6.90 7.56 12.84
CA ARG A 151 -6.91 8.19 14.17
C ARG A 151 -7.43 7.21 15.22
N VAL A 152 -8.57 6.56 14.98
CA VAL A 152 -9.14 5.55 15.88
C VAL A 152 -8.15 4.41 16.14
N ALA A 153 -7.48 3.91 15.09
CA ALA A 153 -6.47 2.85 15.24
C ALA A 153 -5.27 3.29 16.09
N ARG A 154 -4.79 4.53 15.93
CA ARG A 154 -3.70 5.09 16.75
C ARG A 154 -4.12 5.24 18.21
N ASP A 155 -5.33 5.75 18.45
CA ASP A 155 -5.87 5.92 19.80
C ASP A 155 -6.06 4.56 20.49
N ALA A 156 -6.57 3.56 19.76
CA ALA A 156 -6.65 2.18 20.24
C ALA A 156 -5.27 1.59 20.55
N ALA A 157 -4.26 1.79 19.70
CA ALA A 157 -2.89 1.33 19.96
C ALA A 157 -2.27 2.01 21.20
N ARG A 158 -2.53 3.30 21.41
CA ARG A 158 -2.10 4.01 22.63
C ARG A 158 -2.80 3.47 23.88
N ALA A 159 -4.12 3.24 23.81
CA ALA A 159 -4.89 2.67 24.91
C ALA A 159 -4.40 1.26 25.27
N ALA A 160 -4.12 0.41 24.26
CA ALA A 160 -3.57 -0.93 24.46
C ALA A 160 -2.21 -0.89 25.18
N ARG A 161 -1.29 -0.01 24.75
CA ARG A 161 0.01 0.17 25.41
C ARG A 161 -0.12 0.68 26.85
N ALA A 162 -1.07 1.57 27.11
CA ALA A 162 -1.32 2.06 28.46
C ALA A 162 -1.87 0.96 29.39
N ALA A 163 -2.80 0.15 28.87
CA ALA A 163 -3.36 -0.99 29.59
C ALA A 163 -2.28 -2.05 29.91
N GLU A 164 -1.38 -2.32 28.97
CA GLU A 164 -0.26 -3.24 29.16
C GLU A 164 0.69 -2.77 30.27
N ARG A 165 1.09 -1.49 30.24
CA ARG A 165 1.92 -0.88 31.32
C ARG A 165 1.26 -0.96 32.69
N ARG A 166 -0.06 -0.74 32.76
CA ARG A 166 -0.82 -0.85 34.01
C ARG A 166 -0.79 -2.28 34.54
N ARG A 167 -1.04 -3.28 33.68
CA ARG A 167 -0.97 -4.71 34.04
C ARG A 167 0.42 -5.11 34.52
N GLU A 168 1.48 -4.61 33.88
CA GLU A 168 2.85 -4.85 34.36
C GLU A 168 3.11 -4.23 35.74
N GLY A 169 2.61 -3.02 35.97
CA GLY A 169 2.69 -2.35 37.27
C GLY A 169 1.98 -3.14 38.37
N GLU A 170 0.76 -3.59 38.11
CA GLU A 170 -0.04 -4.42 39.02
C GLU A 170 0.64 -5.76 39.32
N ARG A 171 1.21 -6.43 38.29
CA ARG A 171 2.00 -7.67 38.47
C ARG A 171 3.24 -7.45 39.36
N LYS A 172 3.98 -6.36 39.13
CA LYS A 172 5.15 -6.01 39.95
C LYS A 172 4.77 -5.68 41.39
N ALA A 173 3.65 -4.97 41.59
CA ALA A 173 3.13 -4.66 42.92
C ALA A 173 2.69 -5.92 43.67
N ALA A 174 1.96 -6.83 43.01
CA ALA A 174 1.57 -8.12 43.57
C ALA A 174 2.79 -8.97 43.96
N ALA A 175 3.81 -9.05 43.09
CA ALA A 175 5.04 -9.77 43.40
C ALA A 175 5.79 -9.18 44.62
N ARG A 176 5.79 -7.85 44.78
CA ARG A 176 6.36 -7.18 45.96
C ARG A 176 5.55 -7.48 47.22
N ALA A 177 4.22 -7.47 47.14
CA ALA A 177 3.33 -7.78 48.26
C ALA A 177 3.53 -9.22 48.75
N VAL A 178 3.61 -10.20 47.84
CA VAL A 178 3.92 -11.60 48.18
C VAL A 178 5.28 -11.72 48.87
N LYS A 179 6.31 -11.04 48.34
CA LYS A 179 7.65 -11.03 48.96
C LYS A 179 7.64 -10.40 50.37
N ALA A 180 6.86 -9.34 50.57
CA ALA A 180 6.73 -8.69 51.88
C ALA A 180 6.01 -9.59 52.89
N ALA A 181 4.92 -10.24 52.48
CA ALA A 181 4.19 -11.19 53.32
C ALA A 181 5.06 -12.39 53.73
N ALA A 182 5.85 -12.93 52.81
CA ALA A 182 6.78 -14.02 53.11
C ALA A 182 7.90 -13.62 54.10
N LYS A 183 8.27 -12.33 54.16
CA LYS A 183 9.31 -11.81 55.05
C LYS A 183 8.80 -11.41 56.44
N GLY A 184 7.49 -11.19 56.58
CA GLY A 184 6.84 -10.88 57.87
C GLY A 184 6.28 -12.11 58.60
N ALA A 185 6.28 -13.28 57.95
CA ALA A 185 5.84 -14.56 58.54
C ALA A 185 7.01 -15.42 59.08
N ALA A 186 8.22 -14.87 59.11
CA ALA A 186 9.44 -15.45 59.66
C ALA A 186 9.94 -14.57 60.81
#